data_AF-A0A0A1XJI1-F1
#
_entry.id   AF-A0A0A1XJI1-F1
#
_cell.length_a   1.000
_cell.length_b   1.000
_cell.length_c   1.000
_cell.angle_alpha   90.00
_cell.angle_beta   90.00
_cell.angle_gamma   90.00
#
_symmetry.space_group_name_H-M   'P 1'
#
loop_
_entity.id
_entity.type
_entity.pdbx_description
1 polymer ?
#
loop_
_entity_poly.entity_id
_entity_poly.type
_entity_poly.pdbx_seq_one_letter_code
_entity_poly.pdbx_strand_id
1 'polypeptide(L)'
;MRAPFLSVGGNKMYKMLYDSNFTYDSSLPVYENRPPSWPYTFDYKIFHDCMIPPCPTRSYPGVWQVPMVMWQDLNGGRCSMGDACSNPSEAEGVTKMIMKNFERHYTTNRAPFGLYYHAAWFTQPHHKEGFIKFLDTINQMPDVWIVTNWQMLQWVRDPTPISRMNSFQPFQCDYSDRPKRCNNPKVCNLWHKSGVRYMKTCQPCPDIYPWTGKSGIRSSRIDNEIEDSTA
;
A
#
# COMPACT_ATOMS: atom_id res chain seq x y z
N MET A 1 -3.70 -0.58 -6.35
CA MET A 1 -2.84 -1.75 -6.58
C MET A 1 -1.41 -1.39 -6.18
N ARG A 2 -0.61 -2.35 -5.73
CA ARG A 2 0.84 -2.21 -5.57
C ARG A 2 1.51 -3.48 -6.07
N ALA A 3 2.42 -3.36 -7.02
CA ALA A 3 3.14 -4.47 -7.62
C ALA A 3 4.20 -4.99 -6.64
N PRO A 4 4.37 -6.32 -6.52
CA PRO A 4 5.47 -6.90 -5.78
C PRO A 4 6.82 -6.33 -6.23
N PHE A 5 7.71 -6.06 -5.27
CA PHE A 5 9.04 -5.49 -5.49
C PHE A 5 9.07 -4.15 -6.24
N LEU A 6 7.93 -3.46 -6.34
CA LEU A 6 7.76 -2.24 -7.14
C LEU A 6 8.11 -2.46 -8.63
N SER A 7 8.04 -3.72 -9.08
CA SER A 7 8.30 -4.11 -10.46
C SER A 7 7.06 -3.85 -11.31
N VAL A 8 6.97 -2.65 -11.87
CA VAL A 8 5.86 -2.27 -12.75
C VAL A 8 5.88 -3.04 -14.08
N GLY A 9 4.69 -3.34 -14.60
CA GLY A 9 4.51 -4.16 -15.81
C GLY A 9 4.27 -3.36 -17.09
N GLY A 10 4.67 -2.09 -17.13
CA GLY A 10 4.44 -1.16 -18.24
C GLY A 10 2.99 -1.14 -18.71
N ASN A 11 2.78 -0.90 -20.00
CA ASN A 11 1.44 -0.81 -20.61
C ASN A 11 0.52 -2.01 -20.31
N LYS A 12 1.06 -3.22 -20.11
CA LYS A 12 0.23 -4.41 -19.83
C LYS A 12 -0.41 -4.33 -18.44
N MET A 13 0.36 -3.92 -17.42
CA MET A 13 -0.14 -3.74 -16.07
C MET A 13 -1.20 -2.64 -16.02
N TYR A 14 -0.92 -1.46 -16.58
CA TYR A 14 -1.87 -0.35 -16.52
C TYR A 14 -3.10 -0.56 -17.39
N LYS A 15 -2.99 -1.29 -18.51
CA LYS A 15 -4.16 -1.78 -19.25
C LYS A 15 -5.04 -2.68 -18.38
N MET A 16 -4.46 -3.63 -17.66
CA MET A 16 -5.23 -4.51 -16.77
C MET A 16 -5.93 -3.72 -15.67
N LEU A 17 -5.24 -2.74 -15.06
CA LEU A 17 -5.83 -1.87 -14.04
C LEU A 17 -7.03 -1.10 -14.60
N TYR A 18 -6.88 -0.52 -15.79
CA TYR A 18 -7.95 0.19 -16.48
C TYR A 18 -9.14 -0.73 -16.81
N ASP A 19 -8.88 -1.85 -17.50
CA ASP A 19 -9.92 -2.80 -17.92
C ASP A 19 -10.66 -3.43 -16.72
N SER A 20 -10.00 -3.53 -15.55
CA SER A 20 -10.57 -4.13 -14.33
C SER A 20 -11.09 -3.09 -13.33
N ASN A 21 -11.24 -1.83 -13.73
CA ASN A 21 -11.76 -0.73 -12.90
C ASN A 21 -11.00 -0.51 -11.58
N PHE A 22 -9.67 -0.69 -11.58
CA PHE A 22 -8.86 -0.25 -10.44
C PHE A 22 -8.76 1.28 -10.41
N THR A 23 -9.03 1.86 -9.25
CA THR A 23 -8.93 3.31 -9.04
C THR A 23 -7.50 3.84 -9.18
N TYR A 24 -6.53 3.15 -8.59
CA TYR A 24 -5.15 3.66 -8.51
C TYR A 24 -4.09 2.57 -8.47
N ASP A 25 -2.87 2.94 -8.85
CA ASP A 25 -1.62 2.24 -8.61
C ASP A 25 -0.73 3.03 -7.62
N SER A 26 0.09 2.32 -6.84
CA SER A 26 1.14 2.91 -6.00
C SER A 26 2.40 2.04 -6.06
N SER A 27 2.91 1.85 -7.28
CA SER A 27 4.07 1.01 -7.56
C SER A 27 5.24 1.77 -8.17
N LEU A 28 5.06 3.02 -8.66
CA LEU A 28 6.12 3.81 -9.28
C LEU A 28 6.86 4.67 -8.25
N PRO A 29 8.15 4.39 -8.00
CA PRO A 29 9.03 5.33 -7.33
C PRO A 29 9.24 6.58 -8.18
N VAL A 30 9.25 7.72 -7.51
CA VAL A 30 9.66 9.00 -8.10
C VAL A 30 10.88 9.45 -7.32
N TYR A 31 11.89 9.98 -8.00
CA TYR A 31 13.00 10.64 -7.31
C TYR A 31 12.46 11.65 -6.30
N GLU A 32 13.20 11.87 -5.22
CA GLU A 32 12.82 12.73 -4.09
C GLU A 32 12.21 14.08 -4.51
N ASN A 33 12.62 14.63 -5.66
CA ASN A 33 12.17 15.83 -6.37
C ASN A 33 11.83 17.06 -5.51
N ARG A 34 12.30 18.24 -5.93
CA ARG A 34 12.04 19.51 -5.22
C ARG A 34 11.24 20.43 -6.14
N PRO A 35 9.91 20.56 -5.94
CA PRO A 35 9.11 20.02 -4.84
C PRO A 35 8.66 18.55 -5.06
N PRO A 36 8.23 17.84 -3.98
CA PRO A 36 7.75 16.46 -4.06
C PRO A 36 6.54 16.26 -4.98
N SER A 37 6.40 15.10 -5.60
CA SER A 37 5.31 14.82 -6.54
C SER A 37 3.95 14.65 -5.86
N TRP A 38 2.93 15.36 -6.35
CA TRP A 38 1.52 15.03 -6.10
C TRP A 38 1.08 13.82 -6.92
N PRO A 39 -0.01 13.12 -6.51
CA PRO A 39 -0.68 12.13 -7.36
C PRO A 39 -1.16 12.75 -8.67
N TYR A 40 -1.19 11.92 -9.70
CA TYR A 40 -1.60 12.29 -11.04
C TYR A 40 -2.32 11.13 -11.70
N THR A 41 -2.96 11.36 -12.83
CA THR A 41 -3.62 10.29 -13.60
C THR A 41 -2.81 9.90 -14.81
N PHE A 42 -3.02 8.68 -15.30
CA PHE A 42 -2.47 8.23 -16.58
C PHE A 42 -3.29 8.72 -17.79
N ASP A 43 -4.06 9.80 -17.66
CA ASP A 43 -4.65 10.48 -18.82
C ASP A 43 -3.56 10.98 -19.78
N TYR A 44 -2.42 11.41 -19.22
CA TYR A 44 -1.28 11.97 -19.94
C TYR A 44 0.02 11.22 -19.64
N LYS A 45 1.07 11.57 -20.41
CA LYS A 45 2.42 11.04 -20.21
C LYS A 45 2.94 11.37 -18.81
N ILE A 46 3.65 10.43 -18.19
CA ILE A 46 4.38 10.67 -16.94
C ILE A 46 5.38 11.84 -17.11
N PHE A 47 5.48 12.69 -16.08
CA PHE A 47 6.33 13.89 -16.09
C PHE A 47 7.67 13.71 -15.34
N HIS A 48 7.99 12.47 -14.96
CA HIS A 48 9.22 12.12 -14.25
C HIS A 48 9.88 10.89 -14.88
N ASP A 49 11.12 10.64 -14.50
CA ASP A 49 11.89 9.50 -14.98
C ASP A 49 11.26 8.17 -14.55
N CYS A 50 11.42 7.17 -15.41
CA CYS A 50 11.04 5.80 -15.10
C CYS A 50 12.13 5.10 -14.30
N MET A 51 12.00 5.11 -12.98
CA MET A 51 13.01 4.58 -12.06
C MET A 51 13.21 3.07 -12.18
N ILE A 52 12.11 2.33 -12.34
CA ILE A 52 12.12 0.87 -12.48
C ILE A 52 11.35 0.56 -13.78
N PRO A 53 12.04 0.36 -14.91
CA PRO A 53 11.38 0.04 -16.17
C PRO A 53 10.78 -1.37 -16.16
N PRO A 54 9.71 -1.62 -16.95
CA PRO A 54 9.04 -0.71 -17.88
C PRO A 54 7.91 0.13 -17.26
N CYS A 55 7.88 1.44 -17.55
CA CYS A 55 6.76 2.34 -17.22
C CYS A 55 5.71 2.41 -18.34
N PRO A 56 4.47 2.86 -18.06
CA PRO A 56 3.46 3.02 -19.08
C PRO A 56 3.84 4.15 -20.05
N THR A 57 3.54 3.95 -21.32
CA THR A 57 3.78 4.92 -22.41
C THR A 57 2.49 5.28 -23.16
N ARG A 58 1.37 4.68 -22.77
CA ARG A 58 0.02 4.94 -23.30
C ARG A 58 -0.85 5.59 -22.22
N SER A 59 -1.92 6.22 -22.65
CA SER A 59 -2.94 6.78 -21.75
C SER A 59 -3.88 5.70 -21.22
N TYR A 60 -4.19 5.78 -19.94
CA TYR A 60 -5.17 4.97 -19.21
C TYR A 60 -6.07 5.92 -18.40
N PRO A 61 -7.06 6.54 -19.05
CA PRO A 61 -7.82 7.63 -18.45
C PRO A 61 -8.47 7.26 -17.11
N GLY A 62 -8.40 8.17 -16.14
CA GLY A 62 -9.00 7.97 -14.81
C GLY A 62 -8.26 7.00 -13.87
N VAL A 63 -7.25 6.26 -14.32
CA VAL A 63 -6.37 5.47 -13.43
C VAL A 63 -5.39 6.42 -12.75
N TRP A 64 -5.44 6.47 -11.42
CA TRP A 64 -4.54 7.32 -10.63
C TRP A 64 -3.19 6.64 -10.37
N GLN A 65 -2.12 7.40 -10.44
CA GLN A 65 -0.83 7.08 -9.85
C GLN A 65 -0.69 7.80 -8.51
N VAL A 66 -0.50 7.04 -7.45
CA VAL A 66 -0.01 7.55 -6.15
C VAL A 66 1.51 7.35 -6.15
N PRO A 67 2.31 8.37 -6.50
CA PRO A 67 3.75 8.24 -6.64
C PRO A 67 4.39 7.90 -5.29
N MET A 68 5.37 7.01 -5.31
CA MET A 68 6.20 6.72 -4.15
C MET A 68 7.41 7.65 -4.18
N VAL A 69 7.24 8.88 -3.69
CA VAL A 69 8.34 9.85 -3.61
C VAL A 69 9.43 9.29 -2.70
N MET A 70 10.63 9.11 -3.25
CA MET A 70 11.76 8.55 -2.53
C MET A 70 12.13 9.40 -1.31
N TRP A 71 12.52 8.71 -0.26
CA TRP A 71 13.10 9.30 0.94
C TRP A 71 14.60 9.49 0.73
N GLN A 72 15.16 10.42 1.49
CA GLN A 72 16.59 10.53 1.70
C GLN A 72 16.91 10.13 3.14
N ASP A 73 17.73 9.09 3.31
CA ASP A 73 18.20 8.67 4.63
C ASP A 73 19.15 9.71 5.26
N LEU A 74 19.62 9.44 6.48
CA LEU A 74 20.53 10.35 7.19
C LEU A 74 21.92 10.46 6.56
N ASN A 75 22.30 9.49 5.73
CA ASN A 75 23.59 9.42 5.02
C ASN A 75 23.49 10.00 3.59
N GLY A 76 22.31 10.44 3.15
CA GLY A 76 22.08 10.97 1.82
C GLY A 76 21.63 9.93 0.78
N GLY A 77 21.53 8.66 1.15
CA GLY A 77 21.03 7.57 0.33
C GLY A 77 19.54 7.71 0.02
N ARG A 78 19.11 7.17 -1.14
CA ARG A 78 17.73 7.26 -1.62
C ARG A 78 17.02 5.91 -1.49
N CYS A 79 15.77 5.94 -1.03
CA CYS A 79 14.99 4.73 -0.76
C CYS A 79 13.50 4.97 -1.08
N SER A 80 12.84 3.99 -1.71
CA SER A 80 11.40 4.09 -2.05
C SER A 80 10.48 3.66 -0.90
N MET A 81 11.02 2.87 0.02
CA MET A 81 10.34 2.36 1.21
C MET A 81 11.20 2.67 2.43
N GLY A 82 10.57 2.99 3.55
CA GLY A 82 11.29 3.43 4.75
C GLY A 82 12.19 2.34 5.34
N ASP A 83 11.83 1.06 5.14
CA ASP A 83 12.61 -0.10 5.56
C ASP A 83 13.76 -0.47 4.62
N ALA A 84 13.81 0.12 3.42
CA ALA A 84 14.91 -0.01 2.47
C ALA A 84 15.96 1.11 2.60
N CYS A 85 15.73 2.09 3.49
CA CYS A 85 16.71 3.12 3.83
C CYS A 85 17.83 2.58 4.73
N SER A 86 18.94 3.30 4.83
CA SER A 86 19.94 3.03 5.88
C SER A 86 19.32 3.27 7.26
N ASN A 87 19.00 2.19 7.97
CA ASN A 87 18.30 2.25 9.24
C ASN A 87 19.20 2.80 10.36
N PRO A 88 18.78 3.86 11.07
CA PRO A 88 19.48 4.34 12.26
C PRO A 88 19.44 3.31 13.39
N SER A 89 20.50 3.21 14.18
CA SER A 89 20.60 2.24 15.29
C SER A 89 19.71 2.55 16.50
N GLU A 90 19.26 3.80 16.62
CA GLU A 90 18.51 4.31 17.78
C GLU A 90 17.17 4.92 17.37
N ALA A 91 16.20 4.90 18.30
CA ALA A 91 14.85 5.41 18.08
C ALA A 91 14.83 6.91 17.73
N GLU A 92 15.73 7.70 18.30
CA GLU A 92 15.89 9.12 17.96
C GLU A 92 16.33 9.29 16.50
N GLY A 93 17.29 8.49 16.04
CA GLY A 93 17.73 8.51 14.66
C GLY A 93 16.61 8.14 13.69
N VAL A 94 15.80 7.13 14.02
CA VAL A 94 14.61 6.74 13.26
C VAL A 94 13.62 7.91 13.17
N THR A 95 13.29 8.52 14.31
CA THR A 95 12.39 9.69 14.38
C THR A 95 12.90 10.83 13.50
N LYS A 96 14.20 11.16 13.63
CA LYS A 96 14.88 12.21 12.86
C LYS A 96 14.84 11.93 11.36
N MET A 97 15.08 10.69 10.95
CA MET A 97 15.04 10.30 9.53
C MET A 97 13.64 10.49 8.94
N ILE A 98 12.60 10.07 9.66
CA ILE A 98 11.22 10.21 9.19
C ILE A 98 10.83 11.70 9.16
N MET A 99 11.10 12.44 10.24
CA MET A 99 10.81 13.88 10.34
C MET A 99 11.49 14.70 9.24
N LYS A 100 12.78 14.43 8.95
CA LYS A 100 13.51 15.07 7.84
C LYS A 100 12.74 14.97 6.51
N ASN A 101 12.19 13.80 6.22
CA ASN A 101 11.45 13.57 4.96
C ASN A 101 10.03 14.16 5.03
N PHE A 102 9.37 14.09 6.18
CA PHE A 102 8.08 14.76 6.40
C PHE A 102 8.19 16.29 6.20
N GLU A 103 9.18 16.93 6.82
CA GLU A 103 9.42 18.38 6.75
C GLU A 103 9.63 18.86 5.32
N ARG A 104 10.30 18.07 4.48
CA ARG A 104 10.46 18.35 3.05
C ARG A 104 9.13 18.51 2.34
N HIS A 105 8.16 17.65 2.63
CA HIS A 105 6.81 17.74 2.07
C HIS A 105 6.06 18.92 2.70
N TYR A 106 6.09 19.01 4.03
CA TYR A 106 5.32 19.97 4.83
C TYR A 106 5.68 21.45 4.55
N THR A 107 6.97 21.73 4.33
CA THR A 107 7.51 23.09 4.12
C THR A 107 7.58 23.52 2.65
N THR A 108 7.24 22.63 1.71
CA THR A 108 7.23 22.95 0.27
C THR A 108 5.81 22.96 -0.28
N ASN A 109 5.45 22.06 -1.20
CA ASN A 109 4.15 22.03 -1.86
C ASN A 109 3.11 21.14 -1.17
N ARG A 110 3.42 20.61 0.03
CA ARG A 110 2.54 19.74 0.83
C ARG A 110 2.01 18.50 0.10
N ALA A 111 2.74 18.00 -0.90
CA ALA A 111 2.40 16.73 -1.53
C ALA A 111 2.34 15.59 -0.48
N PRO A 112 1.46 14.58 -0.64
CA PRO A 112 1.29 13.52 0.35
C PRO A 112 2.61 12.83 0.71
N PHE A 113 2.90 12.73 2.01
CA PHE A 113 4.07 12.03 2.52
C PHE A 113 3.75 10.53 2.71
N GLY A 114 4.35 9.68 1.88
CA GLY A 114 4.10 8.24 1.89
C GLY A 114 4.94 7.49 2.93
N LEU A 115 4.27 6.72 3.80
CA LEU A 115 4.87 5.82 4.79
C LEU A 115 4.73 4.37 4.31
N TYR A 116 5.77 3.82 3.66
CA TYR A 116 5.73 2.47 3.08
C TYR A 116 6.73 1.54 3.78
N TYR A 117 6.22 0.49 4.42
CA TYR A 117 6.99 -0.43 5.26
C TYR A 117 6.46 -1.86 5.16
N HIS A 118 7.34 -2.83 5.37
CA HIS A 118 6.96 -4.19 5.73
C HIS A 118 6.81 -4.32 7.24
N ALA A 119 5.85 -5.14 7.70
CA ALA A 119 5.60 -5.37 9.12
C ALA A 119 6.84 -5.89 9.88
N ALA A 120 7.70 -6.66 9.21
CA ALA A 120 8.94 -7.18 9.76
C ALA A 120 9.91 -6.09 10.23
N TRP A 121 9.89 -4.89 9.62
CA TRP A 121 10.75 -3.79 10.06
C TRP A 121 10.45 -3.34 11.49
N PHE A 122 9.20 -3.43 11.91
CA PHE A 122 8.73 -3.05 13.25
C PHE A 122 8.99 -4.11 14.32
N THR A 123 9.61 -5.25 14.00
CA THR A 123 10.01 -6.23 15.02
C THR A 123 11.23 -5.77 15.81
N GLN A 124 11.98 -4.78 15.30
CA GLN A 124 13.05 -4.14 16.05
C GLN A 124 12.48 -3.07 16.99
N PRO A 125 12.75 -3.13 18.31
CA PRO A 125 12.14 -2.21 19.28
C PRO A 125 12.36 -0.72 18.97
N HIS A 126 13.59 -0.34 18.63
CA HIS A 126 13.96 1.06 18.38
C HIS A 126 13.31 1.62 17.10
N HIS A 127 13.08 0.79 16.07
CA HIS A 127 12.32 1.18 14.88
C HIS A 127 10.88 1.54 15.25
N LYS A 128 10.21 0.68 16.02
CA LYS A 128 8.83 0.89 16.46
C LYS A 128 8.72 2.12 17.35
N GLU A 129 9.62 2.28 18.32
CA GLU A 129 9.65 3.43 19.22
C GLU A 129 9.83 4.75 18.44
N GLY A 130 10.81 4.82 17.54
CA GLY A 130 11.04 6.02 16.74
C GLY A 130 9.89 6.36 15.79
N PHE A 131 9.24 5.33 15.21
CA PHE A 131 8.06 5.53 14.39
C PHE A 131 6.86 6.06 15.21
N ILE A 132 6.64 5.54 16.42
CA ILE A 132 5.58 6.05 17.32
C ILE A 132 5.85 7.51 17.72
N LYS A 133 7.10 7.86 18.08
CA LYS A 133 7.49 9.26 18.38
C LYS A 133 7.21 10.21 17.22
N PHE A 134 7.46 9.78 15.99
CA PHE A 134 7.09 10.53 14.79
C PHE A 134 5.56 10.72 14.70
N LEU A 135 4.77 9.65 14.85
CA LEU A 135 3.31 9.73 14.81
C LEU A 135 2.75 10.65 15.91
N ASP A 136 3.24 10.53 17.14
CA ASP A 136 2.83 11.37 18.27
C ASP A 136 3.09 12.86 17.99
N THR A 137 4.19 13.16 17.29
CA THR A 137 4.57 14.52 16.90
C THR A 137 3.61 15.09 15.86
N ILE A 138 3.40 14.37 14.74
CA ILE A 138 2.54 14.88 13.66
C ILE A 138 1.06 14.90 14.04
N ASN A 139 0.62 14.03 14.97
CA ASN A 139 -0.75 14.01 15.46
C ASN A 139 -1.11 15.22 16.34
N GLN A 140 -0.11 15.96 16.82
CA GLN A 140 -0.30 17.23 17.53
C GLN A 140 -0.39 18.44 16.58
N MET A 141 -0.10 18.24 15.29
CA MET A 141 -0.15 19.31 14.29
C MET A 141 -1.59 19.47 13.76
N PRO A 142 -2.22 20.65 13.92
CA PRO A 142 -3.64 20.84 13.62
C PRO A 142 -3.97 20.82 12.12
N ASP A 143 -2.95 20.85 11.25
CA ASP A 143 -3.05 20.87 9.80
C ASP A 143 -2.42 19.62 9.14
N VAL A 144 -2.32 18.51 9.88
CA VAL A 144 -1.82 17.22 9.40
C VAL A 144 -2.83 16.12 9.67
N TRP A 145 -3.05 15.25 8.68
CA TRP A 145 -3.93 14.09 8.78
C TRP A 145 -3.23 12.81 8.35
N ILE A 146 -3.39 11.74 9.13
CA ILE A 146 -2.98 10.40 8.74
C ILE A 146 -4.18 9.71 8.10
N VAL A 147 -4.09 9.46 6.80
CA VAL A 147 -5.22 8.94 6.00
C VAL A 147 -4.78 7.78 5.09
N THR A 148 -5.76 7.04 4.59
CA THR A 148 -5.50 6.04 3.55
C THR A 148 -5.20 6.72 2.19
N ASN A 149 -4.53 6.00 1.28
CA ASN A 149 -4.36 6.46 -0.10
C ASN A 149 -5.69 6.82 -0.79
N TRP A 150 -6.76 6.09 -0.47
CA TRP A 150 -8.08 6.35 -1.05
C TRP A 150 -8.65 7.67 -0.56
N GLN A 151 -8.65 7.92 0.75
CA GLN A 151 -9.09 9.19 1.33
C GLN A 151 -8.28 10.36 0.77
N MET A 152 -6.96 10.22 0.71
CA MET A 152 -6.09 11.22 0.09
C MET A 152 -6.50 11.52 -1.37
N LEU A 153 -6.76 10.50 -2.19
CA LEU A 153 -7.24 10.69 -3.56
C LEU A 153 -8.62 11.35 -3.62
N GLN A 154 -9.53 11.07 -2.67
CA GLN A 154 -10.81 11.77 -2.58
C GLN A 154 -10.59 13.28 -2.32
N TRP A 155 -9.63 13.65 -1.47
CA TRP A 155 -9.24 15.05 -1.29
C TRP A 155 -8.61 15.65 -2.55
N VAL A 156 -7.75 14.92 -3.27
CA VAL A 156 -7.17 15.42 -4.53
C VAL A 156 -8.25 15.68 -5.59
N ARG A 157 -9.33 14.90 -5.59
CA ARG A 157 -10.47 15.06 -6.49
C ARG A 157 -11.40 16.21 -6.11
N ASP A 158 -11.48 16.55 -4.82
CA ASP A 158 -12.26 17.66 -4.29
C ASP A 158 -11.45 18.42 -3.22
N PRO A 159 -10.47 19.25 -3.63
CA PRO A 159 -9.56 19.91 -2.70
C PRO A 159 -10.32 20.77 -1.70
N THR A 160 -10.26 20.34 -0.43
CA THR A 160 -10.97 21.00 0.66
C THR A 160 -9.98 21.79 1.52
N PRO A 161 -10.19 23.11 1.74
CA PRO A 161 -9.30 23.91 2.58
C PRO A 161 -9.39 23.48 4.04
N ILE A 162 -8.31 23.71 4.81
CA ILE A 162 -8.18 23.36 6.23
C ILE A 162 -9.41 23.80 7.05
N SER A 163 -9.94 25.01 6.79
CA SER A 163 -11.12 25.55 7.47
C SER A 163 -12.40 24.71 7.34
N ARG A 164 -12.48 23.82 6.34
CA ARG A 164 -13.62 22.93 6.09
C ARG A 164 -13.28 21.45 6.27
N MET A 165 -12.06 21.11 6.68
CA MET A 165 -11.64 19.70 6.81
C MET A 165 -12.44 18.93 7.86
N ASN A 166 -12.89 19.61 8.91
CA ASN A 166 -13.72 18.99 9.96
C ASN A 166 -15.06 18.46 9.44
N SER A 167 -15.60 19.01 8.34
CA SER A 167 -16.83 18.54 7.70
C SER A 167 -16.61 17.78 6.39
N PHE A 168 -15.35 17.55 6.01
CA PHE A 168 -15.00 16.80 4.80
C PHE A 168 -15.39 15.33 4.98
N GLN A 169 -16.48 14.92 4.32
CA GLN A 169 -17.10 13.62 4.49
C GLN A 169 -16.13 12.43 4.31
N PRO A 170 -15.24 12.40 3.31
CA PRO A 170 -14.29 11.29 3.14
C PRO A 170 -13.33 11.06 4.32
N PHE A 171 -13.08 12.08 5.14
CA PHE A 171 -12.19 11.98 6.30
C PHE A 171 -12.94 11.65 7.60
N GLN A 172 -14.27 11.55 7.56
CA GLN A 172 -15.07 11.15 8.71
C GLN A 172 -14.92 9.65 9.00
N CYS A 173 -15.03 9.29 10.27
CA CYS A 173 -14.93 7.91 10.74
C CYS A 173 -16.29 7.18 10.77
N ASP A 174 -17.12 7.37 9.73
CA ASP A 174 -18.35 6.59 9.58
C ASP A 174 -18.04 5.27 8.85
N TYR A 175 -18.28 4.17 9.55
CA TYR A 175 -18.02 2.81 9.09
C TYR A 175 -19.26 1.92 9.20
N SER A 176 -20.45 2.53 9.28
CA SER A 176 -21.73 1.84 9.44
C SER A 176 -22.06 0.86 8.31
N ASP A 177 -21.53 1.12 7.10
CA ASP A 177 -21.67 0.29 5.91
C ASP A 177 -20.70 -0.91 5.87
N ARG A 178 -19.69 -0.93 6.73
CA ARG A 178 -18.67 -1.99 6.72
C ARG A 178 -19.18 -3.27 7.38
N PRO A 179 -18.84 -4.46 6.84
CA PRO A 179 -19.12 -5.72 7.52
C PRO A 179 -18.54 -5.72 8.94
N LYS A 180 -19.28 -6.33 9.87
CA LYS A 180 -18.80 -6.50 11.25
C LYS A 180 -17.47 -7.25 11.27
N ARG A 181 -16.64 -6.93 12.26
CA ARG A 181 -15.42 -7.69 12.54
C ARG A 181 -15.77 -9.17 12.74
N CYS A 182 -15.02 -10.02 12.08
CA CYS A 182 -15.11 -11.46 12.28
C CYS A 182 -14.23 -11.89 13.46
N ASN A 183 -14.88 -12.19 14.58
CA ASN A 183 -14.18 -12.53 15.82
C ASN A 183 -13.72 -14.00 15.85
N ASN A 184 -14.42 -14.90 15.16
CA ASN A 184 -14.13 -16.33 15.13
C ASN A 184 -13.87 -16.81 13.68
N PRO A 185 -12.67 -16.57 13.12
CA PRO A 185 -12.36 -17.02 11.77
C PRO A 185 -12.19 -18.55 11.72
N LYS A 186 -12.71 -19.16 10.66
CA LYS A 186 -12.44 -20.57 10.32
C LYS A 186 -11.00 -20.71 9.82
N VAL A 187 -10.34 -21.81 10.17
CA VAL A 187 -9.02 -22.18 9.64
C VAL A 187 -9.22 -23.29 8.62
N CYS A 188 -9.01 -22.98 7.35
CA CYS A 188 -9.12 -23.92 6.24
C CYS A 188 -7.75 -24.55 5.97
N ASN A 189 -7.70 -25.88 6.00
CA ASN A 189 -6.53 -26.66 5.63
C ASN A 189 -6.64 -27.06 4.15
N LEU A 190 -5.89 -26.39 3.27
CA LEU A 190 -6.03 -26.48 1.82
C LEU A 190 -4.75 -26.99 1.17
N TRP A 191 -4.87 -27.70 0.06
CA TRP A 191 -3.72 -28.27 -0.64
C TRP A 191 -3.29 -27.42 -1.85
N HIS A 192 -1.97 -27.29 -1.99
CA HIS A 192 -1.32 -26.68 -3.15
C HIS A 192 -0.15 -27.59 -3.60
N LYS A 193 0.33 -27.42 -4.84
CA LYS A 193 1.47 -28.18 -5.40
C LYS A 193 2.71 -28.17 -4.50
N SER A 194 2.91 -27.09 -3.76
CA SER A 194 4.03 -26.89 -2.83
C SER A 194 3.67 -27.23 -1.37
N GLY A 195 2.69 -28.12 -1.17
CA GLY A 195 2.25 -28.62 0.13
C GLY A 195 1.04 -27.89 0.71
N VAL A 196 0.75 -28.22 1.97
CA VAL A 196 -0.39 -27.69 2.73
C VAL A 196 -0.30 -26.17 2.92
N ARG A 197 -1.45 -25.49 2.84
CA ARG A 197 -1.61 -24.06 3.09
C ARG A 197 -2.78 -23.83 4.03
N TYR A 198 -2.55 -22.99 5.04
CA TYR A 198 -3.59 -22.59 5.99
C TYR A 198 -4.17 -21.24 5.57
N MET A 199 -5.50 -21.18 5.43
CA MET A 199 -6.22 -19.94 5.14
C MET A 199 -7.20 -19.64 6.26
N LYS A 200 -7.07 -18.46 6.88
CA LYS A 200 -8.05 -17.97 7.86
C LYS A 200 -9.11 -17.15 7.13
N THR A 201 -10.38 -17.50 7.29
CA THR A 201 -11.49 -16.79 6.64
C THR A 201 -12.76 -16.84 7.47
N CYS A 202 -13.66 -15.90 7.22
CA CYS A 202 -14.98 -15.82 7.83
C CYS A 202 -16.08 -16.36 6.92
N GLN A 203 -15.68 -16.71 5.70
CA GLN A 203 -16.50 -17.39 4.69
C GLN A 203 -16.39 -18.91 4.86
N PRO A 204 -17.23 -19.70 4.18
CA PRO A 204 -17.00 -21.13 4.02
C PRO A 204 -15.60 -21.42 3.47
N CYS A 205 -15.01 -22.55 3.88
CA CYS A 205 -13.73 -22.98 3.33
C CYS A 205 -13.92 -23.40 1.87
N PRO A 206 -13.08 -22.92 0.94
CA PRO A 206 -13.12 -23.39 -0.43
C PRO A 206 -12.58 -24.82 -0.54
N ASP A 207 -13.00 -25.57 -1.56
CA ASP A 207 -12.53 -26.95 -1.78
C ASP A 207 -11.07 -27.01 -2.24
N ILE A 208 -10.60 -25.94 -2.88
CA ILE A 208 -9.25 -25.82 -3.43
C ILE A 208 -8.57 -24.55 -2.91
N TYR A 209 -7.25 -24.60 -2.74
CA TYR A 209 -6.49 -23.41 -2.39
C TYR A 209 -6.60 -22.35 -3.52
N PRO A 210 -7.10 -21.13 -3.24
CA PRO A 210 -7.20 -20.09 -4.26
C PRO A 210 -5.82 -19.71 -4.80
N TRP A 211 -5.62 -19.90 -6.10
CA TRP A 211 -4.36 -19.60 -6.78
C TRP A 211 -4.61 -19.08 -8.20
N THR A 212 -3.57 -18.47 -8.77
CA THR A 212 -3.58 -18.02 -10.16
C THR A 212 -3.97 -19.16 -11.11
N GLY A 213 -4.84 -18.87 -12.08
CA GLY A 213 -5.35 -19.89 -13.01
C GLY A 213 -6.23 -20.98 -12.38
N LYS A 214 -6.76 -20.77 -11.17
CA LYS A 214 -7.53 -21.78 -10.41
C LYS A 214 -6.77 -23.10 -10.21
N SER A 215 -5.44 -23.06 -10.16
CA SER A 215 -4.59 -24.27 -10.11
C SER A 215 -4.40 -24.87 -8.71
N GLY A 216 -5.31 -24.61 -7.78
CA GLY A 216 -5.34 -25.29 -6.47
C GLY A 216 -5.64 -26.78 -6.66
N ILE A 217 -5.17 -27.62 -5.74
CA ILE A 217 -5.40 -29.07 -5.80
C ILE A 217 -6.42 -29.44 -4.72
N ARG A 218 -7.37 -30.31 -5.05
CA ARG A 218 -8.26 -30.93 -4.05
C ARG A 218 -7.47 -31.88 -3.15
N SER A 219 -7.93 -32.06 -1.92
CA SER A 219 -7.31 -33.00 -0.99
C SER A 219 -7.56 -34.44 -1.42
N SER A 220 -6.51 -35.20 -1.75
CA SER A 220 -6.64 -36.64 -2.06
C SER A 220 -7.09 -37.49 -0.87
N ARG A 221 -7.07 -36.95 0.36
CA ARG A 221 -7.64 -37.62 1.55
C ARG A 221 -9.16 -37.51 1.66
N ILE A 222 -9.79 -36.60 0.92
CA ILE A 222 -11.26 -36.47 0.88
C ILE A 222 -11.83 -37.33 -0.27
N ASP A 223 -11.10 -37.51 -1.36
CA ASP A 223 -11.55 -38.30 -2.51
C ASP A 223 -11.55 -39.82 -2.22
N ASN A 224 -10.66 -40.33 -1.36
CA ASN A 224 -10.64 -41.75 -0.99
C ASN A 224 -11.84 -42.20 -0.14
N GLU A 225 -12.58 -41.30 0.52
CA GLU A 225 -13.80 -41.66 1.26
C GLU A 225 -15.03 -41.72 0.35
N ILE A 226 -14.95 -41.18 -0.87
CA ILE A 226 -16.07 -41.17 -1.84
C ILE A 226 -16.04 -42.43 -2.73
N GLU A 227 -14.86 -43.00 -3.02
CA GLU A 227 -14.78 -44.25 -3.79
C GLU A 227 -15.12 -45.51 -2.97
N ASP A 228 -14.85 -45.54 -1.66
CA ASP A 228 -15.10 -46.73 -0.81
C ASP A 228 -16.57 -46.89 -0.33
N SER A 229 -17.47 -45.95 -0.63
CA SER A 229 -18.89 -46.04 -0.24
C SER A 229 -19.83 -46.59 -1.32
N THR A 230 -19.27 -47.10 -2.43
CA THR A 230 -20.02 -47.71 -3.54
C THR A 230 -19.59 -49.13 -3.91
N ALA A 231 -18.94 -49.85 -2.99
CA ALA A 231 -18.68 -51.29 -3.11
C ALA A 231 -19.64 -52.13 -2.27
#